data_AF-A0A945Q0R8-F1
#
_entry.id   AF-A0A945Q0R8-F1
#
_cell.length_a   1.000
_cell.length_b   1.000
_cell.length_c   1.000
_cell.angle_alpha   90.00
_cell.angle_beta   90.00
_cell.angle_gamma   90.00
#
_symmetry.space_group_name_H-M   'P 1'
#
loop_
_entity.id
_entity.type
_entity.pdbx_description
1 polymer ?
#
loop_
_entity_poly.entity_id
_entity_poly.type
_entity_poly.pdbx_seq_one_letter_code
_entity_poly.pdbx_strand_id
1 'polypeptide(L)'
;MRKMGSFGTNAVLPTLILALILPTTAALAEEAAPVPAAEPVAEPVAEPAVVDGDAAIPVGDEGNDPAANSALSRQDRIAAETVHAFGSRKSNDLMGYEPSLYQGKWHMPKREKLRKCISKAESRHHYRAGRGGFYRGAYQFSPALARGVTWMMQPEVRKEMGKDGVRLIKKLRKKPMNKWNRYWQDRAFWTIWAKGTGKKHWPTRKMC
;
A
#
# COMPACT_ATOMS: atom_id res chain seq x y z
N MET A 1 -59.43 -33.84 6.62
CA MET A 1 -58.92 -34.09 8.00
C MET A 1 -58.46 -32.77 8.59
N ARG A 2 -58.98 -32.42 9.78
CA ARG A 2 -58.69 -31.19 10.53
C ARG A 2 -57.38 -31.32 11.31
N LYS A 3 -56.63 -30.23 11.46
CA LYS A 3 -56.19 -29.75 12.78
C LYS A 3 -55.87 -28.25 12.74
N MET A 4 -56.69 -27.50 13.47
CA MET A 4 -56.51 -26.12 13.94
C MET A 4 -55.73 -26.12 15.26
N GLY A 5 -55.18 -24.95 15.60
CA GLY A 5 -54.89 -24.50 16.97
C GLY A 5 -53.41 -24.20 17.20
N SER A 6 -53.00 -23.14 17.90
CA SER A 6 -53.71 -22.02 18.53
C SER A 6 -52.66 -20.96 18.97
N PHE A 7 -53.19 -19.81 19.36
CA PHE A 7 -52.65 -18.51 19.76
C PHE A 7 -51.80 -18.45 21.05
N GLY A 8 -51.18 -17.27 21.28
CA GLY A 8 -50.85 -16.73 22.62
C GLY A 8 -49.50 -15.98 22.67
N THR A 9 -49.36 -14.74 22.18
CA THR A 9 -49.52 -13.42 22.85
C THR A 9 -48.83 -13.19 24.21
N ASN A 10 -47.91 -12.19 24.19
CA ASN A 10 -47.57 -11.16 25.19
C ASN A 10 -47.05 -11.52 26.59
N ALA A 11 -45.87 -10.97 26.94
CA ALA A 11 -45.68 -10.16 28.16
C ALA A 11 -44.38 -9.34 28.09
N VAL A 12 -44.53 -8.01 28.23
CA VAL A 12 -43.51 -7.02 28.60
C VAL A 12 -43.62 -6.79 30.11
N LEU A 13 -42.51 -6.51 30.82
CA LEU A 13 -42.34 -5.48 31.89
C LEU A 13 -41.04 -5.73 32.72
N PRO A 14 -40.54 -4.72 33.47
CA PRO A 14 -39.10 -4.40 33.62
C PRO A 14 -38.61 -4.42 35.08
N THR A 15 -37.41 -3.83 35.29
CA THR A 15 -36.82 -3.24 36.51
C THR A 15 -36.30 -4.15 37.63
N LEU A 16 -35.01 -4.00 37.97
CA LEU A 16 -34.59 -3.53 39.30
C LEU A 16 -33.15 -2.97 39.28
N ILE A 17 -32.99 -1.77 39.85
CA ILE A 17 -31.74 -1.08 40.17
C ILE A 17 -31.27 -1.60 41.54
N LEU A 18 -29.96 -1.82 41.73
CA LEU A 18 -29.37 -1.86 43.07
C LEU A 18 -28.02 -1.12 43.08
N ALA A 19 -28.03 0.05 43.70
CA ALA A 19 -26.85 0.83 44.04
C ALA A 19 -26.23 0.30 45.34
N LEU A 20 -24.90 0.21 45.40
CA LEU A 20 -24.14 0.01 46.63
C LEU A 20 -23.23 1.22 46.83
N ILE A 21 -23.52 1.94 47.92
CA ILE A 21 -22.80 3.09 48.47
C ILE A 21 -22.02 2.58 49.67
N LEU A 22 -20.76 2.98 49.85
CA LEU A 22 -20.08 3.12 51.15
C LEU A 22 -18.90 4.13 51.05
N PRO A 23 -18.42 4.70 52.19
CA PRO A 23 -18.23 6.14 52.35
C PRO A 23 -16.79 6.63 52.63
N THR A 24 -16.59 7.92 52.32
CA THR A 24 -15.93 9.03 53.05
C THR A 24 -14.68 8.82 53.93
N THR A 25 -13.60 9.52 53.56
CA THR A 25 -12.71 10.32 54.46
C THR A 25 -12.31 11.59 53.68
N ALA A 26 -12.78 12.78 54.09
CA ALA A 26 -12.03 13.82 54.85
C ALA A 26 -10.69 14.21 54.21
N ALA A 27 -10.23 15.47 54.15
CA ALA A 27 -10.73 16.82 54.39
C ALA A 27 -9.56 17.75 53.97
N LEU A 28 -9.85 19.05 53.87
CA LEU A 28 -8.92 20.19 53.84
C LEU A 28 -8.25 20.52 52.49
N ALA A 29 -8.78 21.59 51.92
CA ALA A 29 -8.09 22.51 51.03
C ALA A 29 -6.98 23.24 51.77
N GLU A 30 -5.85 23.45 51.12
CA GLU A 30 -4.90 24.52 51.41
C GLU A 30 -4.35 25.04 50.07
N GLU A 31 -4.79 26.25 49.74
CA GLU A 31 -4.06 27.37 49.13
C GLU A 31 -2.98 27.12 48.06
N ALA A 32 -3.24 27.60 46.83
CA ALA A 32 -2.41 28.60 46.10
C ALA A 32 -2.76 28.63 44.60
N ALA A 33 -3.21 29.78 44.09
CA ALA A 33 -3.19 30.11 42.66
C ALA A 33 -1.78 30.57 42.24
N PRO A 34 -1.47 30.98 40.99
CA PRO A 34 -2.01 30.67 39.64
C PRO A 34 -0.88 30.32 38.61
N VAL A 35 -1.15 29.65 37.49
CA VAL A 35 -0.25 29.71 36.30
C VAL A 35 -1.05 29.56 34.99
N PRO A 36 -0.81 30.42 33.96
CA PRO A 36 -1.61 30.48 32.74
C PRO A 36 -1.33 29.32 31.76
N ALA A 37 -2.26 29.19 30.81
CA ALA A 37 -2.34 28.20 29.75
C ALA A 37 -1.00 27.87 29.06
N ALA A 38 -0.68 26.58 29.02
CA ALA A 38 0.27 26.00 28.07
C ALA A 38 -0.52 25.37 26.93
N GLU A 39 -0.26 25.84 25.71
CA GLU A 39 -0.74 25.24 24.46
C GLU A 39 -0.28 23.78 24.35
N PRO A 40 -1.07 22.88 23.74
CA PRO A 40 -0.64 21.50 23.55
C PRO A 40 0.47 21.47 22.49
N VAL A 41 1.71 21.33 22.95
CA VAL A 41 2.86 21.04 22.10
C VAL A 41 2.60 19.69 21.43
N ALA A 42 2.46 19.72 20.11
CA ALA A 42 2.31 18.54 19.28
C ALA A 42 3.50 17.59 19.51
N GLU A 43 3.19 16.33 19.84
CA GLU A 43 4.18 15.26 19.87
C GLU A 43 4.87 15.14 18.50
N PRO A 44 6.22 15.06 18.43
CA PRO A 44 6.90 14.87 17.17
C PRO A 44 6.63 13.45 16.67
N VAL A 45 5.92 13.36 15.54
CA VAL A 45 5.72 12.12 14.79
C VAL A 45 7.10 11.61 14.40
N ALA A 46 7.51 10.49 14.99
CA ALA A 46 8.77 9.84 14.69
C ALA A 46 8.87 9.53 13.19
N GLU A 47 9.75 10.25 12.50
CA GLU A 47 10.12 9.97 11.12
C GLU A 47 10.77 8.58 11.04
N PRO A 48 10.40 7.74 10.05
CA PRO A 48 11.02 6.43 9.91
C PRO A 48 12.49 6.61 9.48
N ALA A 49 13.40 6.10 10.32
CA ALA A 49 14.84 6.11 10.07
C ALA A 49 15.19 5.52 8.70
N VAL A 50 15.67 6.39 7.80
CA VAL A 50 16.26 6.03 6.51
C VAL A 50 17.67 5.48 6.78
N VAL A 51 17.94 4.27 6.29
CA VAL A 51 19.22 3.60 6.49
C VAL A 51 20.22 4.14 5.47
N ASP A 52 21.30 4.76 5.95
CA ASP A 52 22.46 5.11 5.14
C ASP A 52 23.15 3.82 4.65
N GLY A 53 23.37 3.70 3.34
CA GLY A 53 23.81 2.45 2.73
C GLY A 53 24.53 2.67 1.40
N ASP A 54 25.86 2.66 1.50
CA ASP A 54 26.89 2.46 0.48
C ASP A 54 26.60 2.81 -0.98
N ALA A 55 27.38 3.79 -1.46
CA ALA A 55 27.47 4.27 -2.83
C ALA A 55 28.11 3.22 -3.75
N ALA A 56 27.31 2.28 -4.25
CA ALA A 56 27.59 1.61 -5.51
C ALA A 56 26.34 1.66 -6.37
N ILE A 57 26.34 2.55 -7.37
CA ILE A 57 25.29 2.66 -8.38
C ILE A 57 25.24 1.34 -9.15
N PRO A 58 24.17 0.52 -9.02
CA PRO A 58 24.05 -0.68 -9.82
C PRO A 58 23.74 -0.31 -11.27
N VAL A 59 24.53 -0.81 -12.23
CA VAL A 59 24.33 -0.65 -13.69
C VAL A 59 22.84 -0.63 -14.05
N GLY A 60 22.38 0.48 -14.61
CA GLY A 60 20.99 0.68 -15.01
C GLY A 60 20.34 1.99 -14.57
N ASP A 61 20.88 2.67 -13.56
CA ASP A 61 20.28 3.88 -12.93
C ASP A 61 20.45 5.18 -13.73
N GLU A 62 21.42 5.26 -14.65
CA GLU A 62 21.94 6.53 -15.20
C GLU A 62 21.05 7.24 -16.25
N GLY A 63 19.72 7.10 -16.20
CA GLY A 63 18.90 7.92 -17.10
C GLY A 63 17.38 7.76 -17.04
N ASN A 64 16.86 7.00 -16.07
CA ASN A 64 15.40 6.87 -15.93
C ASN A 64 14.89 6.98 -14.48
N ASP A 65 15.78 6.85 -13.49
CA ASP A 65 15.47 7.23 -12.13
C ASP A 65 15.48 8.77 -12.04
N PRO A 66 14.34 9.44 -11.72
CA PRO A 66 14.32 10.88 -11.50
C PRO A 66 15.29 11.33 -10.39
N ALA A 67 15.73 10.39 -9.53
CA ALA A 67 16.68 10.60 -8.47
C ALA A 67 18.09 10.04 -8.74
N ALA A 68 18.42 9.72 -10.00
CA ALA A 68 19.76 9.26 -10.37
C ALA A 68 20.85 10.30 -10.02
N ASN A 69 20.49 11.60 -10.05
CA ASN A 69 21.45 12.70 -10.05
C ASN A 69 21.60 13.40 -8.68
N SER A 70 20.84 13.04 -7.64
CA SER A 70 21.09 13.52 -6.27
C SER A 70 20.61 12.55 -5.19
N ALA A 71 21.42 12.37 -4.14
CA ALA A 71 21.08 11.48 -3.02
C ALA A 71 19.84 11.97 -2.25
N LEU A 72 19.70 13.28 -2.06
CA LEU A 72 18.53 13.88 -1.40
C LEU A 72 17.24 13.58 -2.15
N SER A 73 17.21 13.75 -3.48
CA SER A 73 16.02 13.40 -4.27
C SER A 73 15.69 11.90 -4.22
N ARG A 74 16.70 11.04 -3.99
CA ARG A 74 16.50 9.60 -3.85
C ARG A 74 15.84 9.26 -2.53
N GLN A 75 16.26 9.89 -1.43
CA GLN A 75 15.64 9.72 -0.12
C GLN A 75 14.19 10.20 -0.15
N ASP A 76 13.93 11.37 -0.72
CA ASP A 76 12.56 11.91 -0.85
C ASP A 76 11.65 11.00 -1.68
N ARG A 77 12.17 10.51 -2.81
CA ARG A 77 11.48 9.53 -3.66
C ARG A 77 11.18 8.25 -2.87
N ILE A 78 12.18 7.69 -2.19
CA ILE A 78 12.02 6.45 -1.41
C ILE A 78 10.99 6.66 -0.29
N ALA A 79 11.00 7.81 0.39
CA ALA A 79 10.01 8.14 1.42
C ALA A 79 8.58 8.18 0.83
N ALA A 80 8.39 8.89 -0.29
CA ALA A 80 7.10 8.95 -0.97
C ALA A 80 6.62 7.57 -1.46
N GLU A 81 7.51 6.78 -2.05
CA GLU A 81 7.23 5.41 -2.47
C GLU A 81 6.93 4.49 -1.29
N THR A 82 7.59 4.67 -0.16
CA THR A 82 7.33 3.91 1.07
C THR A 82 5.90 4.17 1.54
N VAL A 83 5.45 5.41 1.58
CA VAL A 83 4.05 5.76 1.90
C VAL A 83 3.08 5.04 0.96
N HIS A 84 3.39 4.93 -0.33
CA HIS A 84 2.58 4.19 -1.30
C HIS A 84 2.68 2.67 -1.14
N ALA A 85 3.85 2.15 -0.83
CA ALA A 85 4.08 0.73 -0.59
C ALA A 85 3.23 0.21 0.58
N PHE A 86 3.18 0.97 1.68
CA PHE A 86 2.46 0.61 2.90
C PHE A 86 0.95 0.93 2.86
N GLY A 87 0.44 1.54 1.79
CA GLY A 87 -1.01 1.64 1.57
C GLY A 87 -1.59 3.04 1.70
N SER A 88 -1.01 4.03 1.01
CA SER A 88 -1.65 5.35 0.83
C SER A 88 -3.01 5.27 0.13
N ARG A 89 -3.86 6.30 0.29
CA ARG A 89 -5.13 6.43 -0.44
C ARG A 89 -4.94 6.26 -1.95
N LYS A 90 -3.92 6.90 -2.54
CA LYS A 90 -3.59 6.78 -3.97
C LYS A 90 -3.20 5.35 -4.37
N SER A 91 -2.48 4.63 -3.51
CA SER A 91 -2.07 3.25 -3.81
C SER A 91 -3.21 2.23 -3.67
N ASN A 92 -4.18 2.51 -2.81
CA ASN A 92 -5.35 1.68 -2.59
C ASN A 92 -6.49 2.00 -3.56
N ASP A 93 -6.37 3.09 -4.33
CA ASP A 93 -7.21 3.31 -5.51
C ASP A 93 -6.77 2.36 -6.64
N LEU A 94 -7.66 1.46 -7.02
CA LEU A 94 -7.39 0.35 -7.94
C LEU A 94 -8.07 0.53 -9.30
N MET A 95 -8.36 1.78 -9.65
CA MET A 95 -9.02 2.20 -10.89
C MET A 95 -8.27 3.35 -11.55
N GLY A 96 -8.45 3.51 -12.85
CA GLY A 96 -8.15 4.77 -13.56
C GLY A 96 -6.82 4.85 -14.31
N TYR A 97 -6.76 5.84 -15.21
CA TYR A 97 -5.61 6.17 -16.06
C TYR A 97 -4.57 7.00 -15.28
N GLU A 98 -3.96 6.42 -14.27
CA GLU A 98 -3.11 7.17 -13.34
C GLU A 98 -1.61 7.04 -13.64
N PRO A 99 -0.76 8.04 -13.33
CA PRO A 99 0.71 7.96 -13.47
C PRO A 99 1.35 6.98 -12.48
N SER A 100 2.34 6.21 -12.91
CA SER A 100 3.05 5.19 -12.11
C SER A 100 3.39 5.70 -10.71
N LEU A 101 2.96 4.99 -9.66
CA LEU A 101 3.36 5.33 -8.29
C LEU A 101 4.80 4.87 -7.97
N TYR A 102 5.38 4.05 -8.83
CA TYR A 102 6.78 3.65 -8.75
C TYR A 102 7.62 4.52 -9.67
N GLN A 103 8.68 5.08 -9.09
CA GLN A 103 9.65 5.99 -9.70
C GLN A 103 11.09 5.48 -9.53
N GLY A 104 11.29 4.24 -9.04
CA GLY A 104 12.60 3.64 -8.82
C GLY A 104 13.41 3.32 -10.08
N LYS A 105 14.51 2.57 -9.91
CA LYS A 105 15.51 2.22 -10.95
C LYS A 105 14.95 1.85 -12.33
N TRP A 106 13.84 1.11 -12.34
CA TRP A 106 13.26 0.54 -13.55
C TRP A 106 12.17 1.40 -14.19
N HIS A 107 11.71 2.44 -13.49
CA HIS A 107 10.73 3.37 -14.02
C HIS A 107 11.26 4.04 -15.28
N MET A 108 10.43 4.26 -16.30
CA MET A 108 10.83 4.92 -17.54
C MET A 108 9.81 6.00 -17.91
N PRO A 109 10.02 7.27 -17.52
CA PRO A 109 9.01 8.32 -17.69
C PRO A 109 8.66 8.53 -19.17
N LYS A 110 9.64 8.46 -20.06
CA LYS A 110 9.43 8.57 -21.53
C LYS A 110 8.58 7.43 -22.12
N ARG A 111 8.40 6.33 -21.39
CA ARG A 111 7.58 5.17 -21.80
C ARG A 111 6.31 5.02 -20.97
N GLU A 112 5.94 6.03 -20.19
CA GLU A 112 4.74 5.98 -19.36
C GLU A 112 3.46 5.86 -20.22
N LYS A 113 3.44 6.51 -21.39
CA LYS A 113 2.34 6.36 -22.38
C LYS A 113 2.17 4.91 -22.81
N LEU A 114 3.28 4.18 -23.01
CA LEU A 114 3.27 2.76 -23.36
C LEU A 114 2.73 1.89 -22.21
N ARG A 115 3.19 2.10 -20.97
CA ARG A 115 2.66 1.40 -19.79
C ARG A 115 1.15 1.58 -19.68
N LYS A 116 0.69 2.83 -19.82
CA LYS A 116 -0.74 3.14 -19.75
C LYS A 116 -1.50 2.45 -20.88
N CYS A 117 -1.02 2.49 -22.12
CA CYS A 117 -1.64 1.77 -23.23
C CYS A 117 -1.74 0.26 -22.97
N ILE A 118 -0.67 -0.37 -22.49
CA ILE A 118 -0.69 -1.80 -22.09
C ILE A 118 -1.75 -2.02 -21.00
N SER A 119 -1.76 -1.22 -19.94
CA SER A 119 -2.76 -1.32 -18.87
C SER A 119 -4.20 -1.15 -19.39
N LYS A 120 -4.42 -0.29 -20.38
CA LYS A 120 -5.72 -0.13 -21.05
C LYS A 120 -6.11 -1.39 -21.81
N ALA A 121 -5.20 -1.92 -22.62
CA ALA A 121 -5.43 -3.09 -23.45
C ALA A 121 -5.67 -4.36 -22.60
N GLU A 122 -4.89 -4.52 -21.52
CA GLU A 122 -4.91 -5.71 -20.67
C GLU A 122 -6.10 -5.73 -19.70
N SER A 123 -6.53 -4.58 -19.17
CA SER A 123 -7.52 -4.55 -18.08
C SER A 123 -8.43 -3.34 -18.07
N ARG A 124 -8.34 -2.45 -19.06
CA ARG A 124 -8.99 -1.13 -19.04
C ARG A 124 -8.61 -0.30 -17.80
N HIS A 125 -7.36 -0.41 -17.35
CA HIS A 125 -6.83 0.20 -16.13
C HIS A 125 -7.43 -0.30 -14.82
N HIS A 126 -7.95 -1.52 -14.81
CA HIS A 126 -8.51 -2.08 -13.60
C HIS A 126 -7.48 -2.93 -12.86
N TYR A 127 -6.93 -2.39 -11.77
CA TYR A 127 -5.93 -3.07 -10.94
C TYR A 127 -6.49 -4.28 -10.17
N ARG A 128 -7.83 -4.47 -10.10
CA ARG A 128 -8.46 -5.67 -9.53
C ARG A 128 -8.89 -6.71 -10.58
N ALA A 129 -8.59 -6.48 -11.86
CA ALA A 129 -8.98 -7.37 -12.95
C ALA A 129 -8.50 -8.82 -12.73
N GLY A 130 -9.21 -9.78 -13.35
CA GLY A 130 -8.91 -11.21 -13.21
C GLY A 130 -9.64 -11.90 -12.06
N ARG A 131 -10.89 -11.49 -11.75
CA ARG A 131 -11.77 -12.27 -10.87
C ARG A 131 -12.18 -13.55 -11.61
N GLY A 132 -11.63 -14.69 -11.20
CA GLY A 132 -11.88 -16.00 -11.81
C GLY A 132 -10.93 -16.40 -12.96
N GLY A 133 -10.13 -15.47 -13.50
CA GLY A 133 -9.17 -15.75 -14.57
C GLY A 133 -7.77 -16.17 -14.10
N PHE A 134 -6.97 -16.70 -15.03
CA PHE A 134 -5.57 -17.07 -14.79
C PHE A 134 -4.67 -15.82 -14.62
N TYR A 135 -4.85 -14.83 -15.49
CA TYR A 135 -4.12 -13.56 -15.47
C TYR A 135 -4.82 -12.51 -14.61
N ARG A 136 -4.05 -11.69 -13.88
CA ARG A 136 -4.59 -10.83 -12.81
C ARG A 136 -3.90 -9.48 -12.73
N GLY A 137 -4.66 -8.49 -12.27
CA GLY A 137 -4.20 -7.11 -12.09
C GLY A 137 -4.23 -6.28 -13.36
N ALA A 138 -3.75 -5.04 -13.26
CA ALA A 138 -3.83 -4.05 -14.34
C ALA A 138 -3.07 -4.45 -15.60
N TYR A 139 -2.03 -5.28 -15.43
CA TYR A 139 -1.13 -5.74 -16.49
C TYR A 139 -1.27 -7.24 -16.75
N GLN A 140 -2.35 -7.87 -16.26
CA GLN A 140 -2.64 -9.29 -16.49
C GLN A 140 -1.44 -10.21 -16.24
N PHE A 141 -0.87 -10.16 -15.03
CA PHE A 141 0.23 -11.04 -14.63
C PHE A 141 -0.27 -12.47 -14.43
N SER A 142 0.52 -13.45 -14.89
CA SER A 142 0.33 -14.85 -14.48
C SER A 142 0.77 -15.07 -13.02
N PRO A 143 0.27 -16.11 -12.33
CA PRO A 143 0.67 -16.40 -10.96
C PRO A 143 2.18 -16.69 -10.82
N ALA A 144 2.80 -17.33 -11.82
CA ALA A 144 4.23 -17.58 -11.84
C ALA A 144 5.04 -16.28 -11.97
N LEU A 145 4.66 -15.41 -12.92
CA LEU A 145 5.33 -14.13 -13.13
C LEU A 145 5.18 -13.21 -11.90
N ALA A 146 3.99 -13.16 -11.30
CA ALA A 146 3.75 -12.40 -10.07
C ALA A 146 4.63 -12.87 -8.91
N ARG A 147 4.84 -14.19 -8.75
CA ARG A 147 5.77 -14.70 -7.74
C ARG A 147 7.22 -14.40 -8.09
N GLY A 148 7.62 -14.62 -9.35
CA GLY A 148 8.98 -14.36 -9.83
C GLY A 148 9.42 -12.91 -9.59
N VAL A 149 8.56 -11.94 -9.96
CA VAL A 149 8.89 -10.52 -9.80
C VAL A 149 9.08 -10.12 -8.34
N THR A 150 8.41 -10.76 -7.37
CA THR A 150 8.69 -10.48 -5.95
C THR A 150 10.12 -10.79 -5.54
N TRP A 151 10.76 -11.80 -6.14
CA TRP A 151 12.16 -12.11 -5.88
C TRP A 151 13.09 -11.10 -6.54
N MET A 152 12.74 -10.63 -7.73
CA MET A 152 13.48 -9.59 -8.44
C MET A 152 13.44 -8.23 -7.71
N MET A 153 12.29 -7.87 -7.13
CA MET A 153 12.14 -6.61 -6.38
C MET A 153 12.82 -6.65 -4.99
N GLN A 154 12.89 -7.83 -4.35
CA GLN A 154 13.29 -7.94 -2.94
C GLN A 154 14.67 -7.31 -2.60
N PRO A 155 15.73 -7.47 -3.41
CA PRO A 155 17.03 -6.87 -3.09
C PRO A 155 16.99 -5.34 -3.04
N GLU A 156 16.27 -4.71 -3.98
CA GLU A 156 16.11 -3.26 -4.04
C GLU A 156 15.20 -2.78 -2.90
N VAL A 157 14.06 -3.44 -2.68
CA VAL A 157 13.17 -3.14 -1.55
C VAL A 157 13.90 -3.24 -0.20
N ARG A 158 14.83 -4.20 -0.05
CA ARG A 158 15.63 -4.31 1.17
C ARG A 158 16.54 -3.10 1.38
N LYS A 159 17.11 -2.55 0.31
CA LYS A 159 17.96 -1.35 0.36
C LYS A 159 17.13 -0.10 0.64
N GLU A 160 15.97 0.04 0.00
CA GLU A 160 15.14 1.25 0.07
C GLU A 160 14.24 1.31 1.30
N MET A 161 13.65 0.17 1.69
CA MET A 161 12.57 0.10 2.69
C MET A 161 12.91 -0.84 3.86
N GLY A 162 14.14 -1.35 3.92
CA GLY A 162 14.64 -2.18 5.00
C GLY A 162 13.86 -3.49 5.22
N LYS A 163 13.86 -3.96 6.47
CA LYS A 163 13.24 -5.22 6.89
C LYS A 163 11.72 -5.22 6.67
N ASP A 164 11.10 -4.05 6.78
CA ASP A 164 9.64 -3.89 6.74
C ASP A 164 9.12 -4.04 5.31
N GLY A 165 9.81 -3.43 4.35
CA GLY A 165 9.56 -3.66 2.92
C GLY A 165 9.73 -5.14 2.53
N VAL A 166 10.75 -5.82 3.07
CA VAL A 166 10.94 -7.26 2.82
C VAL A 166 9.79 -8.09 3.40
N ARG A 167 9.27 -7.77 4.59
CA ARG A 167 8.08 -8.44 5.14
C ARG A 167 6.88 -8.23 4.22
N LEU A 168 6.71 -7.05 3.66
CA LEU A 168 5.62 -6.73 2.74
C LEU A 168 5.74 -7.52 1.43
N ILE A 169 6.93 -7.59 0.82
CA ILE A 169 7.20 -8.43 -0.36
C ILE A 169 6.87 -9.91 -0.10
N LYS A 170 7.24 -10.45 1.06
CA LYS A 170 6.90 -11.82 1.45
C LYS A 170 5.38 -12.03 1.56
N LYS A 171 4.64 -11.03 2.04
CA LYS A 171 3.16 -11.06 2.08
C LYS A 171 2.57 -11.02 0.66
N LEU A 172 3.11 -10.17 -0.22
CA LEU A 172 2.66 -10.04 -1.62
C LEU A 172 2.85 -11.33 -2.40
N ARG A 173 3.97 -12.03 -2.19
CA ARG A 173 4.26 -13.33 -2.84
C ARG A 173 3.19 -14.39 -2.61
N LYS A 174 2.46 -14.32 -1.50
CA LYS A 174 1.36 -15.22 -1.14
C LYS A 174 -0.01 -14.76 -1.66
N LYS A 175 -0.09 -13.56 -2.23
CA LYS A 175 -1.33 -12.95 -2.71
C LYS A 175 -1.35 -12.94 -4.25
N PRO A 176 -2.52 -13.14 -4.87
CA PRO A 176 -2.65 -12.93 -6.30
C PRO A 176 -2.45 -11.44 -6.66
N MET A 177 -1.98 -11.16 -7.88
CA MET A 177 -1.62 -9.80 -8.32
C MET A 177 -2.75 -8.78 -8.15
N ASN A 178 -4.00 -9.18 -8.37
CA ASN A 178 -5.16 -8.30 -8.22
C ASN A 178 -5.52 -7.94 -6.76
N LYS A 179 -4.75 -8.43 -5.78
CA LYS A 179 -4.81 -8.05 -4.36
C LYS A 179 -3.64 -7.18 -3.95
N TRP A 180 -2.70 -6.91 -4.85
CA TRP A 180 -1.61 -5.99 -4.62
C TRP A 180 -2.14 -4.57 -4.83
N ASN A 181 -1.64 -3.64 -4.02
CA ASN A 181 -1.96 -2.23 -4.24
C ASN A 181 -1.33 -1.76 -5.57
N ARG A 182 -1.77 -0.59 -6.02
CA ARG A 182 -1.35 -0.01 -7.29
C ARG A 182 0.17 0.18 -7.39
N TYR A 183 0.81 0.64 -6.32
CA TYR A 183 2.27 0.81 -6.25
C TYR A 183 3.01 -0.49 -6.58
N TRP A 184 2.64 -1.59 -5.94
CA TRP A 184 3.31 -2.87 -6.14
C TRP A 184 3.07 -3.46 -7.54
N GLN A 185 1.90 -3.20 -8.14
CA GLN A 185 1.65 -3.60 -9.52
C GLN A 185 2.48 -2.77 -10.51
N ASP A 186 2.58 -1.44 -10.30
CA ASP A 186 3.37 -0.54 -11.13
C ASP A 186 4.87 -0.88 -11.03
N ARG A 187 5.38 -1.09 -9.81
CA ARG A 187 6.76 -1.54 -9.57
C ARG A 187 7.04 -2.85 -10.27
N ALA A 188 6.15 -3.84 -10.12
CA ALA A 188 6.29 -5.13 -10.78
C ALA A 188 6.34 -5.02 -12.31
N PHE A 189 5.48 -4.19 -12.92
CA PHE A 189 5.52 -3.94 -14.36
C PHE A 189 6.89 -3.42 -14.78
N TRP A 190 7.39 -2.37 -14.12
CA TRP A 190 8.67 -1.76 -14.50
C TRP A 190 9.85 -2.71 -14.28
N THR A 191 9.87 -3.45 -13.17
CA THR A 191 10.89 -4.46 -12.89
C THR A 191 10.95 -5.54 -13.96
N ILE A 192 9.81 -6.00 -14.48
CA ILE A 192 9.80 -6.98 -15.58
C ILE A 192 10.12 -6.31 -16.91
N TRP A 193 9.58 -5.13 -17.17
CA TRP A 193 9.81 -4.41 -18.42
C TRP A 193 11.31 -4.21 -18.65
N ALA A 194 12.06 -3.80 -17.61
CA ALA A 194 13.52 -3.77 -17.56
C ALA A 194 14.16 -3.27 -18.87
N LYS A 195 13.90 -2.00 -19.19
CA LYS A 195 14.36 -1.36 -20.44
C LYS A 195 13.89 -2.03 -21.74
N GLY A 196 12.78 -2.75 -21.69
CA GLY A 196 12.20 -3.48 -22.83
C GLY A 196 12.63 -4.94 -22.93
N THR A 197 13.47 -5.45 -22.02
CA THR A 197 13.85 -6.87 -21.98
C THR A 197 12.63 -7.77 -21.79
N GLY A 198 11.72 -7.40 -20.88
CA GLY A 198 10.49 -8.14 -20.61
C GLY A 198 9.34 -7.88 -21.59
N LYS A 199 9.58 -7.18 -22.71
CA LYS A 199 8.51 -6.77 -23.65
C LYS A 199 7.69 -7.94 -24.23
N LYS A 200 8.20 -9.17 -24.17
CA LYS A 200 7.52 -10.38 -24.66
C LYS A 200 6.37 -10.81 -23.74
N HIS A 201 6.35 -10.37 -22.49
CA HIS A 201 5.24 -10.65 -21.56
C HIS A 201 3.94 -9.92 -21.92
N TRP A 202 4.02 -8.85 -22.71
CA TRP A 202 2.86 -8.08 -23.16
C TRP A 202 2.83 -7.96 -24.68
N PRO A 203 2.31 -8.97 -25.39
CA PRO A 203 2.14 -8.91 -26.85
C PRO A 203 1.23 -7.74 -27.28
N THR A 204 0.27 -7.35 -26.44
CA THR A 204 -0.64 -6.21 -26.61
C THR A 204 0.08 -4.89 -26.85
N ARG A 205 1.35 -4.77 -26.42
CA ARG A 205 2.20 -3.60 -26.70
C ARG A 205 2.33 -3.27 -28.19
N LYS A 206 2.03 -4.20 -29.11
CA LYS A 206 2.09 -3.95 -30.57
C LYS A 206 0.97 -3.01 -31.04
N MET A 207 -0.08 -2.85 -30.23
CA MET A 207 -1.18 -1.92 -30.43
C MET A 207 -0.92 -0.58 -29.72
N CYS A 208 0.28 -0.43 -29.18
CA CYS A 208 0.87 0.72 -28.54
C CYS A 208 2.19 1.05 -29.25
#